data_AF-A0A955I7R7-F1
#
_entry.id   AF-A0A955I7R7-F1
#
_cell.length_a   1.000
_cell.length_b   1.000
_cell.length_c   1.000
_cell.angle_alpha   90.00
_cell.angle_beta   90.00
_cell.angle_gamma   90.00
#
_symmetry.space_group_name_H-M   'P 1'
#
loop_
_entity.id
_entity.type
_entity.pdbx_description
1 polymer ?
#
loop_
_entity_poly.entity_id
_entity_poly.type
_entity_poly.pdbx_seq_one_letter_code
_entity_poly.pdbx_strand_id
1 'polypeptide(L)'
;MKLINFILNVVVSPLLVIGGIYYFYTKDIREAIFLALLLTTVSTVFQFFIKLIKIFFSTLTFNFAGAIKNLTQILTSIGVVILYWLAYYFYYGSNFSTQLF
;
A
#
# COMPACT_ATOMS: atom_id res chain seq x y z
N MET A 1 1.47 17.23 11.63
CA MET A 1 2.74 16.49 11.81
C MET A 1 2.59 14.97 11.87
N LYS A 2 1.63 14.37 12.59
CA LYS A 2 1.50 12.89 12.69
C LYS A 2 1.15 12.19 11.36
N LEU A 3 0.34 12.82 10.50
CA LEU A 3 -0.11 12.22 9.22
C LEU A 3 1.00 12.14 8.17
N ILE A 4 1.80 13.20 8.02
CA ILE A 4 2.93 13.27 7.08
C ILE A 4 4.03 12.26 7.46
N ASN A 5 4.38 12.17 8.75
CA ASN A 5 5.33 11.17 9.23
C ASN A 5 4.81 9.73 9.06
N PHE A 6 3.49 9.52 9.18
CA PHE A 6 2.89 8.21 8.95
C PHE A 6 2.94 7.82 7.47
N ILE A 7 2.64 8.75 6.56
CA ILE A 7 2.74 8.52 5.11
C ILE A 7 4.20 8.25 4.71
N LEU A 8 5.15 9.04 5.21
CA LEU A 8 6.58 8.83 4.93
C LEU A 8 7.09 7.47 5.44
N ASN A 9 6.76 7.08 6.68
CA ASN A 9 7.26 5.82 7.24
C ASN A 9 6.55 4.57 6.71
N VAL A 10 5.22 4.63 6.54
CA VAL A 10 4.44 3.44 6.16
C VAL A 10 4.44 3.22 4.66
N VAL A 11 4.57 4.29 3.88
CA VAL A 11 4.30 4.26 2.45
C VAL A 11 5.56 4.54 1.64
N VAL A 12 6.30 5.59 2.00
CA VAL A 12 7.51 5.97 1.26
C VAL A 12 8.69 5.05 1.63
N SER A 13 8.82 4.59 2.87
CA SER A 13 9.94 3.72 3.27
C SER A 13 9.97 2.35 2.57
N PRO A 14 8.87 1.58 2.46
CA PRO A 14 8.91 0.29 1.76
C PRO A 14 9.06 0.46 0.25
N LEU A 15 8.39 1.47 -0.33
CA LEU A 15 8.48 1.77 -1.76
C LEU A 15 9.89 2.23 -2.16
N LEU A 16 10.54 3.08 -1.36
CA LEU A 16 11.92 3.52 -1.62
C LEU A 16 12.95 2.41 -1.41
N VAL A 17 12.77 1.56 -0.40
CA VAL A 17 13.72 0.48 -0.12
C VAL A 17 13.60 -0.62 -1.18
N ILE A 18 12.39 -1.09 -1.48
CA ILE A 18 12.16 -2.15 -2.47
C ILE A 18 12.44 -1.62 -3.88
N GLY A 19 11.90 -0.45 -4.23
CA GLY A 19 12.15 0.19 -5.52
C GLY A 19 13.62 0.57 -5.72
N GLY A 20 14.30 1.05 -4.68
CA GLY A 20 15.72 1.41 -4.72
C GLY A 20 16.65 0.20 -4.86
N ILE A 21 16.40 -0.88 -4.10
CA ILE A 21 17.17 -2.13 -4.23
C ILE A 21 16.98 -2.73 -5.62
N TYR A 22 15.75 -2.78 -6.13
CA TYR A 22 15.51 -3.41 -7.43
C TYR A 22 16.04 -2.57 -8.60
N TYR A 23 15.87 -1.23 -8.56
CA TYR A 23 16.46 -0.33 -9.57
C TYR A 23 17.98 -0.47 -9.66
N PHE A 24 18.66 -0.72 -8.53
CA PHE A 24 20.10 -0.96 -8.52
C PHE A 24 20.51 -2.21 -9.31
N TYR A 25 19.64 -3.22 -9.38
CA TYR A 25 19.90 -4.48 -10.08
C TYR A 25 19.41 -4.49 -11.54
N THR A 26 18.23 -3.93 -11.83
CA THR A 26 17.64 -4.00 -13.18
C THR A 26 17.86 -2.75 -14.02
N LYS A 27 18.17 -1.59 -13.42
CA LYS A 27 18.16 -0.25 -14.05
C LYS A 27 16.83 0.16 -14.69
N ASP A 28 15.82 -0.69 -14.66
CA ASP A 28 14.48 -0.41 -15.14
C ASP A 28 13.58 0.08 -14.00
N ILE A 29 13.42 1.40 -13.95
CA ILE A 29 12.59 2.11 -12.95
C ILE A 29 11.14 1.59 -12.96
N ARG A 30 10.66 1.13 -14.11
CA ARG A 30 9.28 0.65 -14.29
C ARG A 30 9.04 -0.66 -13.55
N GLU A 31 9.91 -1.65 -13.73
CA GLU A 31 9.80 -2.95 -13.06
C GLU A 31 9.97 -2.80 -11.55
N ALA A 32 10.91 -1.96 -11.12
CA ALA A 32 11.14 -1.67 -9.71
C ALA A 32 9.89 -1.06 -9.03
N ILE A 33 9.21 -0.11 -9.70
CA ILE A 33 7.97 0.49 -9.20
C ILE A 33 6.83 -0.53 -9.17
N PHE A 34 6.70 -1.36 -10.22
CA PHE A 34 5.67 -2.41 -10.27
C PHE A 34 5.82 -3.43 -9.13
N LEU A 35 7.04 -3.93 -8.90
CA LEU A 35 7.35 -4.83 -7.80
C LEU A 35 7.10 -4.20 -6.43
N ALA A 36 7.47 -2.93 -6.25
CA ALA A 36 7.21 -2.19 -5.02
C ALA A 36 5.69 -2.02 -4.77
N LEU A 37 4.91 -1.78 -5.81
CA LEU A 37 3.44 -1.76 -5.77
C LEU A 37 2.86 -3.12 -5.39
N LEU A 38 3.37 -4.20 -5.98
CA LEU A 38 2.93 -5.56 -5.72
C LEU A 38 3.20 -5.96 -4.26
N LEU A 39 4.41 -5.69 -3.76
CA LEU A 39 4.77 -5.92 -2.35
C LEU A 39 3.95 -5.06 -1.39
N THR A 40 3.70 -3.79 -1.73
CA THR A 40 2.84 -2.91 -0.92
C THR A 40 1.41 -3.44 -0.85
N THR A 41 0.90 -3.98 -1.97
CA THR A 41 -0.43 -4.59 -2.05
C THR A 41 -0.50 -5.84 -1.18
N VAL A 42 0.47 -6.76 -1.30
CA VAL A 42 0.55 -7.98 -0.48
C VAL A 42 0.63 -7.64 1.01
N SER A 43 1.51 -6.71 1.39
CA SER A 43 1.64 -6.25 2.79
C SER A 43 0.33 -5.68 3.33
N THR A 44 -0.38 -4.88 2.51
CA THR A 44 -1.67 -4.30 2.89
C THR A 44 -2.73 -5.37 3.10
N VAL A 45 -2.75 -6.43 2.28
CA VAL A 45 -3.65 -7.59 2.46
C VAL A 45 -3.37 -8.31 3.78
N PHE A 46 -2.10 -8.55 4.13
CA PHE A 46 -1.76 -9.12 5.44
C PHE A 46 -2.21 -8.22 6.61
N GLN A 47 -1.97 -6.90 6.51
CA GLN A 47 -2.42 -5.95 7.53
C GLN A 47 -3.94 -5.91 7.67
N PHE A 48 -4.67 -6.09 6.56
CA PHE A 48 -6.13 -6.18 6.56
C PHE A 48 -6.62 -7.35 7.43
N PHE A 49 -6.06 -8.56 7.24
CA PHE A 49 -6.43 -9.72 8.06
C PHE A 49 -6.15 -9.50 9.55
N ILE A 50 -4.99 -8.93 9.90
CA ILE A 50 -4.66 -8.64 11.30
C ILE A 50 -5.64 -7.62 11.91
N LYS A 51 -6.00 -6.58 11.16
CA LYS A 51 -6.94 -5.56 11.64
C LYS A 51 -8.36 -6.12 11.76
N LEU A 52 -8.80 -7.02 10.88
CA LEU A 52 -10.08 -7.72 11.04
C LEU A 52 -10.15 -8.48 12.36
N ILE A 53 -9.10 -9.23 12.69
CA ILE A 53 -9.00 -9.93 13.98
C ILE A 53 -9.09 -8.94 15.15
N LYS A 54 -8.38 -7.81 15.07
CA LYS A 54 -8.45 -6.75 16.11
C LYS A 54 -9.83 -6.13 16.24
N ILE A 55 -10.56 -5.93 15.13
CA ILE A 55 -11.94 -5.45 15.16
C ILE A 55 -12.83 -6.45 15.91
N PHE A 56 -12.72 -7.74 15.56
CA PHE A 56 -13.46 -8.80 16.23
C PHE A 56 -13.25 -8.79 17.75
N PHE A 57 -11.99 -8.77 18.22
CA PHE A 57 -11.68 -8.70 19.65
C PHE A 57 -12.12 -7.38 20.31
N SER A 58 -12.04 -6.25 19.59
CA SER A 58 -12.50 -4.96 20.11
C SER A 58 -14.01 -4.95 20.31
N THR A 59 -14.76 -5.57 19.40
CA THR A 59 -16.22 -5.71 19.51
C THR A 59 -16.60 -6.64 20.68
N LEU A 60 -15.89 -7.76 20.85
CA LEU A 60 -16.12 -8.69 21.98
C LEU A 60 -15.85 -8.05 23.35
N THR A 61 -14.91 -7.10 23.42
CA THR A 61 -14.55 -6.38 24.66
C THR A 61 -15.36 -5.10 24.86
N PHE A 62 -16.42 -4.87 24.07
CA PHE A 62 -17.24 -3.64 24.04
C PHE A 62 -16.42 -2.36 23.82
N ASN A 63 -15.20 -2.48 23.27
CA ASN A 63 -14.35 -1.35 22.92
C ASN A 63 -14.66 -0.84 21.52
N PHE A 64 -15.82 -0.20 21.38
CA PHE A 64 -16.32 0.32 20.09
C PHE A 64 -15.39 1.38 19.49
N ALA A 65 -14.71 2.19 20.31
CA ALA A 65 -13.72 3.16 19.84
C ALA A 65 -12.52 2.47 19.17
N GLY A 66 -12.05 1.35 19.74
CA GLY A 66 -11.00 0.52 19.15
C GLY A 66 -11.44 -0.12 17.82
N ALA A 67 -12.67 -0.63 17.76
CA ALA A 67 -13.24 -1.21 16.54
C ALA A 67 -13.33 -0.18 15.41
N ILE A 68 -13.90 1.01 15.68
CA ILE A 68 -14.02 2.10 14.70
C ILE A 68 -12.64 2.56 14.22
N LYS A 69 -11.68 2.73 15.13
CA LYS A 69 -10.31 3.11 14.77
C LYS A 69 -9.67 2.11 13.80
N ASN A 70 -9.79 0.81 14.08
CA ASN A 70 -9.24 -0.23 13.21
C ASN A 70 -9.99 -0.27 11.86
N LEU A 71 -11.30 -0.02 11.84
CA LEU A 71 -12.10 0.07 10.62
C LEU A 71 -11.66 1.24 9.73
N THR A 72 -11.51 2.44 10.29
CA THR A 72 -11.01 3.61 9.55
C THR A 72 -9.62 3.33 8.99
N GLN A 73 -8.73 2.70 9.77
CA GLN A 73 -7.41 2.32 9.31
C GLN A 73 -7.41 1.27 8.18
N ILE A 74 -8.42 0.40 8.10
CA ILE A 74 -8.59 -0.51 6.96
C ILE A 74 -8.99 0.29 5.71
N LEU A 75 -10.01 1.14 5.84
CA LEU A 75 -10.51 1.95 4.72
C LEU A 75 -9.43 2.87 4.16
N THR A 76 -8.63 3.51 5.02
CA THR A 76 -7.51 4.34 4.58
C THR A 76 -6.45 3.51 3.85
N SER A 77 -6.08 2.33 4.36
CA SER A 77 -5.10 1.46 3.70
C SER A 77 -5.58 1.01 2.31
N ILE A 78 -6.85 0.63 2.17
CA ILE A 78 -7.44 0.25 0.87
C ILE A 78 -7.45 1.44 -0.08
N GLY A 79 -7.90 2.62 0.38
CA GLY A 79 -7.92 3.84 -0.44
C GLY A 79 -6.52 4.23 -0.93
N VAL A 80 -5.51 4.10 -0.08
CA VAL A 80 -4.11 4.36 -0.47
C VAL A 80 -3.62 3.38 -1.55
N VAL A 81 -3.93 2.08 -1.41
CA VAL A 81 -3.56 1.08 -2.43
C VAL A 81 -4.25 1.37 -3.77
N ILE A 82 -5.53 1.72 -3.77
CA ILE A 82 -6.27 2.09 -4.98
C ILE A 82 -5.62 3.31 -5.65
N LEU A 83 -5.32 4.36 -4.87
CA LEU A 83 -4.64 5.55 -5.39
C LEU A 83 -3.26 5.23 -5.98
N TYR A 84 -2.52 4.30 -5.38
CA TYR A 84 -1.24 3.84 -5.94
C TYR A 84 -1.39 3.14 -7.28
N TRP A 85 -2.33 2.21 -7.40
CA TRP A 85 -2.59 1.51 -8.65
C TRP A 85 -3.10 2.46 -9.74
N LEU A 86 -3.93 3.44 -9.38
CA LEU A 86 -4.36 4.49 -10.30
C LEU A 86 -3.17 5.35 -10.76
N ALA A 87 -2.31 5.80 -9.85
CA ALA A 87 -1.12 6.57 -10.21
C ALA A 87 -0.19 5.79 -11.14
N TYR A 88 0.02 4.49 -10.88
CA TYR A 88 0.79 3.62 -11.76
C TYR A 88 0.13 3.49 -13.14
N TYR A 89 -1.18 3.26 -13.19
CA TYR A 89 -1.94 3.17 -14.44
C TYR A 89 -1.89 4.47 -15.25
N PHE A 90 -2.06 5.64 -14.64
CA PHE A 90 -1.98 6.91 -15.37
C PHE A 90 -0.57 7.22 -15.86
N TYR A 91 0.47 6.87 -15.09
CA TYR A 91 1.85 7.22 -15.43
C TYR A 91 2.50 6.23 -16.41
N TYR A 92 2.16 4.95 -16.30
CA TYR A 92 2.76 3.87 -17.12
C TYR A 92 1.75 3.18 -18.04
N GLY A 93 0.45 3.21 -17.75
CA GLY A 93 -0.60 2.52 -18.50
C GLY A 93 -0.83 3.04 -19.92
N SER A 94 -0.58 4.32 -20.23
CA SER A 94 -0.66 4.80 -21.62
C SER A 94 0.46 4.25 -22.52
N ASN A 95 1.55 3.73 -21.93
CA ASN A 95 2.67 3.15 -22.67
C ASN A 95 2.51 1.63 -22.90
N PHE A 96 1.46 1.00 -22.35
CA PHE A 96 1.19 -0.43 -22.53
C PHE A 96 0.47 -0.76 -23.84
N SER A 97 -0.22 0.18 -24.48
CA SER A 97 -0.87 -0.08 -25.78
C SER A 97 0.11 -0.16 -26.95
N THR A 98 1.32 0.39 -26.80
CA THR A 98 2.32 0.51 -27.88
C THR A 98 3.52 -0.42 -27.76
N GLN A 99 3.57 -1.29 -26.75
CA GLN A 99 4.69 -2.23 -26.54
C GLN A 99 4.26 -3.71 -26.47
N LEU A 100 3.00 -4.00 -26.76
CA LEU A 100 2.45 -5.37 -26.78
C LEU A 100 2.16 -5.90 -28.20
N PHE A 101 2.62 -5.21 -29.25
CA PHE A 101 2.63 -5.70 -30.62
C PHE A 101 3.95 -5.34 -31.30
#